data_AF-A0A940WSQ7-F1
#
_entry.id   AF-A0A940WSQ7-F1
#
_cell.length_a   1.000
_cell.length_b   1.000
_cell.length_c   1.000
_cell.angle_alpha   90.00
_cell.angle_beta   90.00
_cell.angle_gamma   90.00
#
_symmetry.space_group_name_H-M   'P 1'
#
loop_
_entity.id
_entity.type
_entity.pdbx_description
1 polymer ?
#
loop_
_entity_poly.entity_id
_entity_poly.type
_entity_poly.pdbx_seq_one_letter_code
_entity_poly.pdbx_strand_id
1 'polypeptide(L)'
;MKPASWALAVLMVAVAGCAFYPDATPADRASTPATFGGSTSSPGRVAGAGTMAVISTPPADATKLQPLPAQPARCAQPPEGRDDLRASDVPTAWRTLWIDRDRGSMDLLAVAADGTVWTTFWEERERGSALEGRSGGVRRWDGGAWETFEIPPFPHRGGQSIVALAAASVDEAWVFGNSSDRKGADTMGFIGTYEGGRWRSEVLEKPAADVIGWAYTAARSVGADRTWTVNGQVGLLWTGQEWQYHHLPAEAGALSSEDEQVWAVTGDHDRQPAAMRWEQAGWRLIGVPVLETPDHDVSRSTLRDVVVIGPDDVWVVGGVSWLMEHEYDDDREPLERGRPVALHWNGRSWTCHWGPLGSSLGRPAWRITTFGQAEPDGRGGLWVLGRGDLVWHLSDGSWTRHRVPVPAGYAAAVNSLARRPGTSQVYAVGSVTLEKRGAFDVSHAALWRAG
;
A
#
# COMPACT_ATOMS: atom_id res chain seq x y z
N MET A 1 33.99 -39.32 -34.08
CA MET A 1 32.80 -38.43 -34.08
C MET A 1 32.52 -38.08 -32.62
N LYS A 2 32.75 -36.82 -32.23
CA LYS A 2 32.54 -36.32 -30.87
C LYS A 2 31.17 -35.63 -30.81
N PRO A 3 30.36 -35.79 -29.74
CA PRO A 3 29.12 -35.06 -29.61
C PRO A 3 29.42 -33.63 -29.14
N ALA A 4 28.81 -32.65 -29.81
CA ALA A 4 28.87 -31.25 -29.44
C ALA A 4 27.83 -30.98 -28.33
N SER A 5 28.33 -30.61 -27.15
CA SER A 5 27.55 -30.08 -26.04
C SER A 5 27.12 -28.65 -26.39
N TRP A 6 25.82 -28.42 -26.60
CA TRP A 6 25.26 -27.07 -26.66
C TRP A 6 24.93 -26.62 -25.23
N ALA A 7 25.71 -25.68 -24.72
CA ALA A 7 25.37 -24.97 -23.51
C ALA A 7 24.29 -23.93 -23.85
N LEU A 8 23.06 -24.12 -23.36
CA LEU A 8 22.04 -23.09 -23.36
C LEU A 8 22.40 -22.09 -22.26
N ALA A 9 22.80 -20.88 -22.64
CA ALA A 9 22.86 -19.75 -21.72
C ALA A 9 21.43 -19.29 -21.44
N VAL A 10 20.92 -19.59 -20.24
CA VAL A 10 19.68 -19.02 -19.73
C VAL A 10 19.96 -17.56 -19.37
N LEU A 11 19.46 -16.66 -20.20
CA LEU A 11 19.48 -15.23 -19.94
C LEU A 11 18.40 -14.94 -18.89
N MET A 12 18.79 -14.71 -17.63
CA MET A 12 17.88 -14.13 -16.64
C MET A 12 17.53 -12.71 -17.08
N VAL A 13 16.34 -12.53 -17.64
CA VAL A 13 15.74 -11.21 -17.81
C VAL A 13 15.12 -10.83 -16.47
N ALA A 14 15.73 -9.86 -15.79
CA ALA A 14 15.09 -9.19 -14.66
C ALA A 14 13.89 -8.41 -15.21
N VAL A 15 12.68 -8.95 -15.02
CA VAL A 15 11.44 -8.23 -15.26
C VAL A 15 11.30 -7.19 -14.17
N ALA A 16 11.74 -5.96 -14.45
CA ALA A 16 11.38 -4.79 -13.67
C ALA A 16 9.87 -4.61 -13.80
N GLY A 17 9.13 -4.83 -12.71
CA GLY A 17 7.74 -4.41 -12.64
C GLY A 17 7.67 -2.92 -13.00
N CYS A 18 6.79 -2.57 -13.94
CA CYS A 18 6.59 -1.20 -14.37
C CYS A 18 6.01 -0.37 -13.20
N ALA A 19 6.89 0.13 -12.33
CA ALA A 19 6.71 1.44 -11.75
C ALA A 19 6.95 2.43 -12.89
N PHE A 20 5.86 2.97 -13.45
CA PHE A 20 5.93 3.99 -14.50
C PHE A 20 6.61 5.24 -13.94
N TYR A 21 7.89 5.43 -14.23
CA TYR A 21 8.59 6.70 -14.09
C TYR A 21 9.00 7.19 -15.49
N PRO A 22 8.31 8.17 -16.09
CA PRO A 22 8.80 8.82 -17.28
C PRO A 22 9.91 9.82 -16.92
N ASP A 23 11.02 9.70 -17.65
CA ASP A 23 12.20 10.56 -17.60
C ASP A 23 11.88 12.05 -17.75
N ALA A 24 12.48 12.88 -16.89
CA ALA A 24 12.42 14.34 -16.99
C ALA A 24 13.57 14.89 -17.84
N THR A 25 13.28 15.35 -19.05
CA THR A 25 14.18 16.23 -19.82
C THR A 25 14.02 17.71 -19.43
N PRO A 26 15.09 18.53 -19.49
CA PRO A 26 15.14 19.85 -18.88
C PRO A 26 14.44 20.93 -19.71
N ALA A 27 13.70 21.82 -19.03
CA ALA A 27 13.12 23.02 -19.63
C ALA A 27 14.12 24.19 -19.64
N ASP A 28 14.26 24.80 -20.81
CA ASP A 28 14.99 26.04 -21.07
C ASP A 28 14.32 27.28 -20.45
N ARG A 29 15.17 28.26 -20.14
CA ARG A 29 14.85 29.60 -19.59
C ARG A 29 14.05 30.48 -20.55
N ALA A 30 13.10 31.26 -20.01
CA ALA A 30 12.96 32.69 -20.30
C ALA A 30 12.12 33.41 -19.23
N SER A 31 12.62 34.58 -18.81
CA SER A 31 12.15 35.44 -17.71
C SER A 31 11.12 36.48 -18.16
N THR A 32 10.23 36.94 -17.26
CA THR A 32 10.02 38.37 -16.93
C THR A 32 9.07 38.55 -15.74
N PRO A 33 9.31 39.53 -14.83
CA PRO A 33 8.47 39.75 -13.65
C PRO A 33 7.39 40.80 -13.91
N ALA A 34 6.19 40.58 -13.39
CA ALA A 34 5.13 41.58 -13.28
C ALA A 34 4.96 42.02 -11.82
N THR A 35 4.97 43.34 -11.64
CA THR A 35 4.86 44.06 -10.37
C THR A 35 3.39 44.32 -10.02
N PHE A 36 2.92 43.83 -8.87
CA PHE A 36 1.74 44.30 -8.13
C PHE A 36 2.01 43.93 -6.67
N GLY A 37 1.76 44.72 -5.63
CA GLY A 37 0.77 45.75 -5.39
C GLY A 37 0.26 45.46 -3.97
N GLY A 38 0.62 46.30 -3.00
CA GLY A 38 0.61 45.98 -1.57
C GLY A 38 -0.77 45.70 -0.96
N SER A 39 -0.78 44.79 0.00
CA SER A 39 -1.86 44.61 0.98
C SER A 39 -1.26 44.59 2.39
N THR A 40 -1.81 45.43 3.25
CA THR A 40 -1.46 45.62 4.66
C THR A 40 -1.88 44.41 5.50
N SER A 41 -0.90 43.73 6.10
CA SER A 41 -1.10 42.64 7.04
C SER A 41 -1.18 43.13 8.49
N SER A 42 -2.23 42.73 9.20
CA SER A 42 -2.33 42.81 10.67
C SER A 42 -1.25 41.96 11.35
N PRO A 43 -0.73 42.35 12.52
CA PRO A 43 0.27 41.58 13.26
C PRO A 43 -0.41 40.55 14.19
N GLY A 44 0.13 39.33 14.28
CA GLY A 44 -0.09 38.53 15.48
C GLY A 44 -0.14 37.01 15.37
N ARG A 45 0.97 36.36 14.97
CA ARG A 45 1.56 35.22 15.68
C ARG A 45 2.91 34.93 15.04
N VAL A 46 4.00 35.22 15.73
CA VAL A 46 5.34 34.81 15.30
C VAL A 46 5.36 33.29 15.42
N ALA A 47 5.25 32.61 14.27
CA ALA A 47 5.55 31.20 14.16
C ALA A 47 7.02 31.04 14.56
N GLY A 48 7.26 30.40 15.70
CA GLY A 48 8.61 29.99 16.09
C GLY A 48 9.22 29.16 14.97
N ALA A 49 10.51 29.36 14.71
CA ALA A 49 11.28 28.53 13.80
C ALA A 49 11.05 27.08 14.18
N GLY A 50 10.39 26.34 13.28
CA GLY A 50 9.97 24.97 13.52
C GLY A 50 11.18 24.11 13.78
N THR A 51 11.24 23.53 14.97
CA THR A 51 12.15 22.45 15.32
C THR A 51 11.95 21.35 14.30
N MET A 52 13.04 20.88 13.67
CA MET A 52 13.00 19.67 12.85
C MET A 52 12.36 18.55 13.68
N ALA A 53 11.62 17.65 13.03
CA ALA A 53 11.14 16.42 13.60
C ALA A 53 12.33 15.63 14.16
N VAL A 54 12.61 15.82 15.44
CA VAL A 54 13.73 15.15 16.12
C VAL A 54 13.40 13.67 16.12
N ILE A 55 14.26 12.87 15.48
CA ILE A 55 14.16 11.42 15.57
C ILE A 55 14.91 11.01 16.83
N SER A 56 14.15 10.64 17.84
CA SER A 56 14.71 10.19 19.11
C SER A 56 15.06 8.71 19.03
N THR A 57 16.20 8.33 19.59
CA THR A 57 16.52 6.91 19.79
C THR A 57 15.52 6.31 20.79
N PRO A 58 15.12 5.04 20.59
CA PRO A 58 14.22 4.39 21.52
C PRO A 58 14.87 4.31 22.91
N PRO A 59 14.06 4.21 23.98
CA PRO A 59 14.57 4.00 25.34
C PRO A 59 15.54 2.80 25.36
N ALA A 60 16.68 2.95 26.04
CA ALA A 60 17.72 1.92 26.11
C ALA A 60 17.24 0.55 26.65
N ASP A 61 16.07 0.53 27.28
CA ASP A 61 15.45 -0.65 27.90
C ASP A 61 14.46 -1.39 27.00
N ALA A 62 14.55 -1.23 25.67
CA ALA A 62 13.73 -2.00 24.74
C ALA A 62 13.93 -3.51 24.97
N THR A 63 12.93 -4.15 25.57
CA THR A 63 13.03 -5.55 25.99
C THR A 63 13.10 -6.44 24.76
N LYS A 64 14.19 -7.20 24.62
CA LYS A 64 14.29 -8.21 23.56
C LYS A 64 13.30 -9.34 23.85
N LEU A 65 12.20 -9.35 23.10
CA LEU A 65 11.16 -10.36 23.23
C LEU A 65 11.58 -11.66 22.55
N GLN A 66 11.28 -12.79 23.19
CA GLN A 66 11.53 -14.11 22.59
C GLN A 66 10.58 -14.35 21.41
N PRO A 67 11.09 -14.78 20.24
CA PRO A 67 10.24 -15.16 19.11
C PRO A 67 9.28 -16.30 19.45
N LEU A 68 8.07 -16.26 18.89
CA LEU A 68 7.15 -17.41 18.93
C LEU A 68 7.33 -18.24 17.65
N PRO A 69 7.50 -19.57 17.72
CA PRO A 69 7.62 -20.39 16.53
C PRO A 69 6.27 -20.51 15.80
N ALA A 70 6.32 -20.75 14.50
CA ALA A 70 5.14 -21.04 13.70
C ALA A 70 4.49 -22.37 14.13
N GLN A 71 3.19 -22.35 14.35
CA GLN A 71 2.37 -23.55 14.57
C GLN A 71 1.10 -23.45 13.70
N PRO A 72 0.88 -24.32 12.71
CA PRO A 72 1.81 -25.34 12.23
C PRO A 72 3.07 -24.70 11.61
N ALA A 73 4.15 -25.48 11.48
CA ALA A 73 5.38 -25.01 10.86
C ALA A 73 5.26 -24.84 9.32
N ARG A 74 4.27 -25.50 8.71
CA ARG A 74 4.05 -25.55 7.27
C ARG A 74 2.56 -25.49 6.96
N CYS A 75 2.24 -24.91 5.81
CA CYS A 75 0.91 -24.93 5.25
C CYS A 75 0.96 -25.58 3.88
N ALA A 76 0.47 -26.82 3.83
CA ALA A 76 0.37 -27.58 2.59
C ALA A 76 -0.72 -26.99 1.70
N GLN A 77 -0.46 -26.93 0.40
CA GLN A 77 -1.47 -26.53 -0.57
C GLN A 77 -2.56 -27.61 -0.69
N PRO A 78 -3.83 -27.22 -0.90
CA PRO A 78 -4.86 -28.17 -1.24
C PRO A 78 -4.63 -28.71 -2.68
N PRO A 79 -5.17 -29.89 -3.00
CA PRO A 79 -5.19 -30.41 -4.37
C PRO A 79 -5.74 -29.41 -5.39
N GLU A 80 -5.36 -29.57 -6.66
CA GLU A 80 -5.95 -28.81 -7.77
C GLU A 80 -7.49 -28.95 -7.76
N GLY A 81 -8.18 -27.84 -8.00
CA GLY A 81 -9.65 -27.77 -7.96
C GLY A 81 -10.26 -27.68 -6.55
N ARG A 82 -9.46 -27.71 -5.48
CA ARG A 82 -9.92 -27.37 -4.12
C ARG A 82 -9.47 -25.96 -3.72
N ASP A 83 -10.37 -25.27 -3.02
CA ASP A 83 -10.12 -24.05 -2.28
C ASP A 83 -10.81 -24.14 -0.90
N ASP A 84 -10.19 -23.52 0.10
CA ASP A 84 -10.71 -23.43 1.47
C ASP A 84 -11.56 -22.18 1.65
N LEU A 85 -11.27 -21.12 0.89
CA LEU A 85 -12.02 -19.87 0.97
C LEU A 85 -13.47 -20.04 0.51
N ARG A 86 -13.73 -20.84 -0.54
CA ARG A 86 -15.08 -21.16 -1.07
C ARG A 86 -15.99 -19.95 -1.26
N ALA A 87 -15.41 -18.83 -1.73
CA ALA A 87 -16.14 -17.58 -1.74
C ALA A 87 -17.25 -17.58 -2.79
N SER A 88 -18.47 -17.22 -2.38
CA SER A 88 -19.62 -17.08 -3.28
C SER A 88 -19.71 -15.65 -3.84
N ASP A 89 -20.12 -15.51 -5.11
CA ASP A 89 -20.41 -14.20 -5.69
C ASP A 89 -21.77 -13.72 -5.16
N VAL A 90 -21.82 -12.48 -4.64
CA VAL A 90 -23.02 -11.90 -4.03
C VAL A 90 -23.28 -10.48 -4.56
N PRO A 91 -24.50 -9.93 -4.41
CA PRO A 91 -24.74 -8.52 -4.65
C PRO A 91 -23.75 -7.65 -3.86
N THR A 92 -23.25 -6.58 -4.50
CA THR A 92 -22.22 -5.74 -3.88
C THR A 92 -22.77 -4.96 -2.69
N ALA A 93 -22.02 -4.95 -1.58
CA ALA A 93 -22.29 -4.08 -0.44
C ALA A 93 -21.71 -2.67 -0.63
N TRP A 94 -20.92 -2.48 -1.70
CA TRP A 94 -20.27 -1.23 -2.02
C TRP A 94 -21.24 -0.29 -2.75
N ARG A 95 -21.12 1.00 -2.45
CA ARG A 95 -21.77 2.08 -3.21
C ARG A 95 -20.73 3.09 -3.65
N THR A 96 -20.91 3.62 -4.85
CA THR A 96 -20.17 4.78 -5.33
C THR A 96 -20.59 6.01 -4.53
N LEU A 97 -19.63 6.69 -3.93
CA LEU A 97 -19.85 7.98 -3.28
C LEU A 97 -19.55 9.13 -4.23
N TRP A 98 -18.49 8.98 -5.04
CA TRP A 98 -18.01 10.04 -5.89
C TRP A 98 -17.19 9.48 -7.05
N ILE A 99 -17.27 10.16 -8.20
CA ILE A 99 -16.42 9.95 -9.38
C ILE A 99 -16.00 11.34 -9.86
N ASP A 100 -14.71 11.54 -10.10
CA ASP A 100 -14.17 12.78 -10.62
C ASP A 100 -14.65 13.04 -12.05
N ARG A 101 -14.83 14.31 -12.39
CA ARG A 101 -15.04 14.71 -13.78
C ARG A 101 -13.70 14.85 -14.51
N ASP A 102 -12.66 15.21 -13.78
CA ASP A 102 -11.32 15.35 -14.32
C ASP A 102 -10.67 13.96 -14.48
N ARG A 103 -9.64 13.87 -15.34
CA ARG A 103 -8.92 12.63 -15.56
C ARG A 103 -7.90 12.39 -14.44
N GLY A 104 -7.79 11.14 -14.01
CA GLY A 104 -6.83 10.76 -12.98
C GLY A 104 -7.23 9.54 -12.18
N SER A 105 -6.41 9.23 -11.18
CA SER A 105 -6.65 8.15 -10.21
C SER A 105 -6.38 8.62 -8.78
N MET A 106 -6.96 7.90 -7.83
CA MET A 106 -6.58 7.96 -6.42
C MET A 106 -5.84 6.68 -6.07
N ASP A 107 -4.73 6.79 -5.32
CA ASP A 107 -3.83 5.64 -5.13
C ASP A 107 -3.78 5.21 -3.65
N LEU A 108 -3.29 6.08 -2.77
CA LEU A 108 -3.20 5.79 -1.33
C LEU A 108 -4.44 6.30 -0.60
N LEU A 109 -4.83 5.64 0.50
CA LEU A 109 -6.01 6.00 1.29
C LEU A 109 -5.74 5.96 2.79
N ALA A 110 -6.19 6.97 3.51
CA ALA A 110 -6.28 6.94 4.96
C ALA A 110 -7.62 7.56 5.42
N VAL A 111 -8.22 7.00 6.47
CA VAL A 111 -9.48 7.49 7.01
C VAL A 111 -9.35 7.70 8.51
N ALA A 112 -9.57 8.93 8.94
CA ALA A 112 -9.52 9.31 10.35
C ALA A 112 -10.81 8.90 11.10
N ALA A 113 -10.74 8.84 12.44
CA ALA A 113 -11.89 8.49 13.28
C ALA A 113 -13.07 9.48 13.12
N ASP A 114 -12.78 10.76 12.89
CA ASP A 114 -13.77 11.79 12.60
C ASP A 114 -14.52 11.58 11.27
N GLY A 115 -14.04 10.66 10.43
CA GLY A 115 -14.63 10.31 9.13
C GLY A 115 -14.00 11.07 7.96
N THR A 116 -13.01 11.92 8.20
CA THR A 116 -12.23 12.58 7.16
C THR A 116 -11.46 11.54 6.35
N VAL A 117 -11.53 11.66 5.02
CA VAL A 117 -10.82 10.78 4.09
C VAL A 117 -9.68 11.54 3.44
N TRP A 118 -8.48 10.98 3.46
CA TRP A 118 -7.29 11.51 2.80
C TRP A 118 -6.82 10.55 1.72
N THR A 119 -6.38 11.08 0.58
CA THR A 119 -5.87 10.26 -0.53
C THR A 119 -4.81 10.99 -1.35
N THR A 120 -3.86 10.26 -1.94
CA THR A 120 -3.02 10.84 -3.00
C THR A 120 -3.79 10.87 -4.31
N PHE A 121 -3.52 11.88 -5.14
CA PHE A 121 -4.17 12.04 -6.44
C PHE A 121 -3.13 12.08 -7.56
N TRP A 122 -3.36 11.29 -8.60
CA TRP A 122 -2.61 11.33 -9.84
C TRP A 122 -3.44 12.03 -10.90
N GLU A 123 -2.93 13.14 -11.44
CA GLU A 123 -3.59 13.91 -12.49
C GLU A 123 -3.11 13.41 -13.86
N GLU A 124 -4.04 13.17 -14.77
CA GLU A 124 -3.76 12.82 -16.15
C GLU A 124 -4.16 13.96 -17.10
N ARG A 125 -3.29 14.31 -18.04
CA ARG A 125 -3.55 15.31 -19.07
C ARG A 125 -3.19 14.77 -20.44
N GLU A 126 -4.10 14.98 -21.39
CA GLU A 126 -3.83 14.65 -22.78
C GLU A 126 -3.11 15.82 -23.46
N ARG A 127 -1.95 15.53 -24.07
CA ARG A 127 -1.19 16.50 -24.84
C ARG A 127 -0.83 15.92 -26.20
N GLY A 128 -1.62 16.30 -27.21
CA GLY A 128 -1.49 15.73 -28.55
C GLY A 128 -1.90 14.26 -28.55
N SER A 129 -0.99 13.37 -28.94
CA SER A 129 -1.20 11.91 -28.94
C SER A 129 -0.53 11.22 -27.75
N ALA A 130 -0.24 11.94 -26.67
CA ALA A 130 0.38 11.40 -25.46
C ALA A 130 -0.48 11.72 -24.24
N LEU A 131 -0.51 10.77 -23.29
CA LEU A 131 -1.05 10.98 -21.96
C LEU A 131 0.11 11.32 -21.02
N GLU A 132 0.10 12.53 -20.48
CA GLU A 132 1.04 12.98 -19.46
C GLU A 132 0.40 12.78 -18.09
N GLY A 133 1.09 12.10 -17.18
CA GLY A 133 0.67 11.94 -15.80
C GLY A 133 1.57 12.73 -14.84
N ARG A 134 1.00 13.27 -13.77
CA ARG A 134 1.76 13.91 -12.70
C ARG A 134 1.08 13.75 -11.35
N SER A 135 1.86 13.88 -10.28
CA SER A 135 1.28 14.01 -8.93
C SER A 135 0.40 15.26 -8.87
N GLY A 136 -0.86 15.07 -8.49
CA GLY A 136 -1.81 16.13 -8.20
C GLY A 136 -1.92 16.44 -6.70
N GLY A 137 -0.97 15.98 -5.90
CA GLY A 137 -0.89 16.26 -4.46
C GLY A 137 -1.70 15.29 -3.60
N VAL A 138 -2.15 15.78 -2.43
CA VAL A 138 -2.99 15.05 -1.48
C VAL A 138 -4.36 15.71 -1.45
N ARG A 139 -5.42 14.90 -1.50
CA ARG A 139 -6.79 15.36 -1.39
C ARG A 139 -7.41 14.96 -0.06
N ARG A 140 -8.26 15.84 0.48
CA ARG A 140 -9.08 15.63 1.68
C ARG A 140 -10.55 15.69 1.33
N TRP A 141 -11.35 14.74 1.80
CA TRP A 141 -12.80 14.75 1.67
C TRP A 141 -13.45 14.88 3.04
N ASP A 142 -14.36 15.85 3.15
CA ASP A 142 -15.06 16.24 4.38
C ASP A 142 -16.48 15.64 4.50
N GLY A 143 -16.89 14.82 3.53
CA GLY A 143 -18.26 14.33 3.42
C GLY A 143 -19.03 14.87 2.22
N GLY A 144 -18.62 16.01 1.67
CA GLY A 144 -19.32 16.69 0.58
C GLY A 144 -18.44 17.12 -0.58
N ALA A 145 -17.21 17.56 -0.30
CA ALA A 145 -16.30 18.08 -1.31
C ALA A 145 -14.87 17.60 -1.10
N TRP A 146 -14.09 17.64 -2.18
CA TRP A 146 -12.65 17.42 -2.14
C TRP A 146 -11.92 18.75 -2.07
N GLU A 147 -10.95 18.84 -1.16
CA GLU A 147 -9.94 19.89 -1.15
C GLU A 147 -8.59 19.27 -1.55
N THR A 148 -7.84 19.97 -2.40
CA THR A 148 -6.53 19.50 -2.88
C THR A 148 -5.42 20.34 -2.27
N PHE A 149 -4.38 19.68 -1.80
CA PHE A 149 -3.23 20.28 -1.17
C PHE A 149 -1.95 19.86 -1.87
N GLU A 150 -1.07 20.82 -2.08
CA GLU A 150 0.30 20.57 -2.54
C GLU A 150 1.20 20.26 -1.35
N ILE A 151 2.07 19.27 -1.51
CA ILE A 151 3.15 19.01 -0.56
C ILE A 151 4.34 19.90 -0.97
N PRO A 152 4.88 20.73 -0.05
CA PRO A 152 6.00 21.60 -0.38
C PRO A 152 7.21 20.80 -0.88
N PRO A 153 7.76 21.15 -2.06
CA PRO A 153 8.97 20.52 -2.55
C PRO A 153 10.19 20.98 -1.75
N PHE A 154 11.21 20.13 -1.65
CA PHE A 154 12.49 20.55 -1.07
C PHE A 154 13.24 21.47 -2.04
N PRO A 155 13.79 22.61 -1.55
CA PRO A 155 14.67 23.44 -2.36
C PRO A 155 15.82 22.62 -2.94
N HIS A 156 16.09 22.81 -4.24
CA HIS A 156 17.19 22.17 -4.97
C HIS A 156 17.10 20.65 -5.16
N ARG A 157 16.01 19.99 -4.74
CA ARG A 157 15.75 18.59 -5.09
C ARG A 157 14.87 18.46 -6.33
N GLY A 158 14.85 17.27 -6.89
CA GLY A 158 14.01 16.86 -8.00
C GLY A 158 12.59 16.51 -7.54
N GLY A 159 11.95 15.59 -8.27
CA GLY A 159 10.61 15.12 -7.94
C GLY A 159 10.52 14.48 -6.55
N GLN A 160 9.34 14.59 -5.95
CA GLN A 160 8.95 13.85 -4.75
C GLN A 160 7.96 12.77 -5.15
N SER A 161 8.13 11.57 -4.60
CA SER A 161 7.20 10.46 -4.75
C SER A 161 6.64 10.09 -3.39
N ILE A 162 5.33 9.92 -3.29
CA ILE A 162 4.63 9.57 -2.05
C ILE A 162 4.29 8.09 -2.14
N VAL A 163 4.61 7.34 -1.07
CA VAL A 163 4.46 5.89 -1.02
C VAL A 163 3.57 5.41 0.12
N ALA A 164 3.36 6.24 1.16
CA ALA A 164 2.48 5.91 2.27
C ALA A 164 1.74 7.14 2.79
N LEU A 165 0.56 6.92 3.38
CA LEU A 165 -0.32 7.94 3.93
C LEU A 165 -0.95 7.43 5.23
N ALA A 166 -1.00 8.28 6.25
CA ALA A 166 -1.72 8.03 7.49
C ALA A 166 -2.50 9.29 7.91
N ALA A 167 -3.59 9.12 8.64
CA ALA A 167 -4.43 10.22 9.09
C ALA A 167 -5.04 9.94 10.46
N ALA A 168 -4.87 10.89 11.39
CA ALA A 168 -5.48 10.84 12.71
C ALA A 168 -6.77 11.66 12.77
N SER A 169 -6.82 12.78 12.04
CA SER A 169 -7.97 13.70 12.01
C SER A 169 -8.03 14.53 10.70
N VAL A 170 -9.01 15.43 10.64
CA VAL A 170 -9.10 16.49 9.64
C VAL A 170 -7.92 17.47 9.63
N ASP A 171 -7.25 17.62 10.77
CA ASP A 171 -6.18 18.61 10.99
C ASP A 171 -4.80 17.96 11.13
N GLU A 172 -4.72 16.63 11.09
CA GLU A 172 -3.50 15.87 11.33
C GLU A 172 -3.39 14.64 10.42
N ALA A 173 -2.44 14.70 9.50
CA ALA A 173 -2.13 13.63 8.56
C ALA A 173 -0.63 13.61 8.22
N TRP A 174 -0.14 12.46 7.75
CA TRP A 174 1.26 12.26 7.39
C TRP A 174 1.38 11.57 6.04
N VAL A 175 2.32 12.03 5.24
CA VAL A 175 2.78 11.35 4.03
C VAL A 175 4.22 10.93 4.19
N PHE A 176 4.56 9.78 3.62
CA PHE A 176 5.93 9.29 3.56
C PHE A 176 6.30 9.08 2.10
N GLY A 177 7.52 9.45 1.76
CA GLY A 177 7.95 9.49 0.39
C GLY A 177 9.46 9.57 0.26
N ASN A 178 9.93 9.59 -0.98
CA ASN A 178 11.32 9.84 -1.28
C ASN A 178 11.46 11.08 -2.16
N SER A 179 12.62 11.72 -2.07
CA SER A 179 13.00 12.85 -2.90
C SER A 179 14.40 12.61 -3.45
N SER A 180 14.51 12.61 -4.76
CA SER A 180 15.80 12.52 -5.45
C SER A 180 16.38 13.91 -5.67
N ASP A 181 17.70 14.03 -5.73
CA ASP A 181 18.33 15.22 -6.30
C ASP A 181 17.98 15.37 -7.80
N ARG A 182 18.34 16.50 -8.43
CA ARG A 182 18.05 16.74 -9.85
C ARG A 182 18.72 15.75 -10.80
N LYS A 183 19.70 14.98 -10.33
CA LYS A 183 20.45 14.01 -11.12
C LYS A 183 19.97 12.57 -10.85
N GLY A 184 19.04 12.36 -9.92
CA GLY A 184 18.63 11.03 -9.46
C GLY A 184 19.68 10.31 -8.60
N ALA A 185 20.82 10.92 -8.30
CA ALA A 185 21.97 10.24 -7.70
C ALA A 185 21.88 10.14 -6.17
N ASP A 186 21.15 11.06 -5.54
CA ASP A 186 20.94 11.08 -4.09
C ASP A 186 19.44 11.09 -3.79
N THR A 187 18.90 9.93 -3.41
CA THR A 187 17.49 9.75 -3.05
C THR A 187 17.39 9.51 -1.55
N MET A 188 16.53 10.28 -0.89
CA MET A 188 16.35 10.20 0.56
C MET A 188 14.87 10.15 0.91
N GLY A 189 14.56 9.42 1.98
CA GLY A 189 13.27 9.42 2.64
C GLY A 189 12.91 10.79 3.23
N PHE A 190 11.63 11.13 3.12
CA PHE A 190 11.06 12.32 3.74
C PHE A 190 9.72 12.00 4.39
N ILE A 191 9.33 12.89 5.29
CA ILE A 191 8.00 12.95 5.87
C ILE A 191 7.35 14.28 5.52
N GLY A 192 6.10 14.23 5.07
CA GLY A 192 5.22 15.39 5.04
C GLY A 192 4.24 15.33 6.20
N THR A 193 4.04 16.43 6.90
CA THR A 193 3.08 16.54 8.00
C THR A 193 2.06 17.63 7.68
N TYR A 194 0.79 17.29 7.76
CA TYR A 194 -0.31 18.24 7.68
C TYR A 194 -0.68 18.66 9.08
N GLU A 195 -0.50 19.95 9.39
CA GLU A 195 -0.85 20.54 10.67
C GLU A 195 -1.30 21.99 10.45
N GLY A 196 -2.42 22.37 11.06
CA GLY A 196 -2.91 23.74 11.03
C GLY A 196 -3.24 24.24 9.61
N GLY A 197 -3.83 23.38 8.78
CA GLY A 197 -4.32 23.75 7.45
C GLY A 197 -3.28 23.72 6.32
N ARG A 198 -2.07 23.21 6.58
CA ARG A 198 -0.99 23.20 5.59
C ARG A 198 -0.05 22.01 5.77
N TRP A 199 0.53 21.58 4.66
CA TRP A 199 1.64 20.61 4.67
C TRP A 199 2.97 21.30 4.97
N ARG A 200 3.82 20.62 5.73
CA ARG A 200 5.26 20.85 5.82
C ARG A 200 5.98 19.58 5.39
N SER A 201 7.17 19.71 4.81
CA SER A 201 7.99 18.58 4.37
C SER A 201 9.35 18.64 5.05
N GLU A 202 9.80 17.50 5.56
CA GLU A 202 11.06 17.37 6.28
C GLU A 202 11.79 16.11 5.83
N VAL A 203 13.09 16.22 5.63
CA VAL A 203 13.95 15.07 5.33
C VAL A 203 14.12 14.26 6.61
N LEU A 204 14.01 12.94 6.52
CA LEU A 204 14.30 12.06 7.65
C LEU A 204 15.81 12.04 7.93
N GLU A 205 16.19 11.86 9.20
CA GLU A 205 17.59 11.62 9.54
C GLU A 205 18.00 10.17 9.25
N LYS A 206 19.30 9.94 9.04
CA LYS A 206 19.83 8.57 8.91
C LYS A 206 19.84 7.85 10.26
N PRO A 207 19.55 6.53 10.31
CA PRO A 207 19.39 5.63 9.16
C PRO A 207 17.99 5.59 8.56
N ALA A 208 16.99 6.24 9.15
CA ALA A 208 15.60 6.16 8.70
C ALA A 208 15.41 6.65 7.25
N ALA A 209 16.13 7.71 6.85
CA ALA A 209 16.09 8.25 5.49
C ALA A 209 16.49 7.26 4.39
N ASP A 210 17.28 6.23 4.73
CA ASP A 210 17.75 5.24 3.77
C ASP A 210 16.72 4.11 3.56
N VAL A 211 15.64 4.06 4.35
CA VAL A 211 14.68 2.94 4.38
C VAL A 211 13.22 3.41 4.33
N ILE A 212 12.82 4.37 5.16
CA ILE A 212 11.46 4.92 5.16
C ILE A 212 11.28 5.86 3.96
N GLY A 213 10.13 5.77 3.29
CA GLY A 213 9.82 6.58 2.11
C GLY A 213 10.15 5.90 0.78
N TRP A 214 10.70 4.69 0.82
CA TRP A 214 10.91 3.83 -0.33
C TRP A 214 9.70 2.95 -0.63
N ALA A 215 9.76 2.19 -1.72
CA ALA A 215 8.75 1.18 -2.05
C ALA A 215 8.43 0.31 -0.81
N TYR A 216 7.16 -0.04 -0.66
CA TYR A 216 6.66 -0.86 0.45
C TYR A 216 6.72 -0.18 1.83
N THR A 217 6.87 1.15 1.90
CA THR A 217 6.62 1.85 3.16
C THR A 217 5.13 1.78 3.47
N ALA A 218 4.77 1.36 4.68
CA ALA A 218 3.41 1.40 5.18
C ALA A 218 3.29 2.38 6.34
N ALA A 219 2.13 3.01 6.51
CA ALA A 219 1.84 3.91 7.61
C ALA A 219 0.42 3.71 8.14
N ARG A 220 0.22 3.81 9.45
CA ARG A 220 -1.10 3.66 10.10
C ARG A 220 -1.18 4.53 11.34
N SER A 221 -2.30 5.21 11.53
CA SER A 221 -2.62 5.86 12.80
C SER A 221 -3.13 4.84 13.82
N VAL A 222 -2.61 4.93 15.05
CA VAL A 222 -2.85 3.98 16.14
C VAL A 222 -3.41 4.75 17.33
N GLY A 223 -4.74 4.77 17.43
CA GLY A 223 -5.45 5.66 18.34
C GLY A 223 -5.59 7.07 17.76
N ALA A 224 -5.65 8.08 18.63
CA ALA A 224 -5.96 9.46 18.25
C ALA A 224 -4.72 10.32 17.96
N ASP A 225 -3.55 9.95 18.48
CA ASP A 225 -2.37 10.83 18.58
C ASP A 225 -1.06 10.14 18.21
N ARG A 226 -1.10 8.87 17.79
CA ARG A 226 0.09 8.13 17.39
C ARG A 226 -0.06 7.60 15.99
N THR A 227 1.08 7.48 15.33
CA THR A 227 1.18 6.93 13.98
C THR A 227 2.43 6.09 13.89
N TRP A 228 2.29 4.89 13.35
CA TRP A 228 3.42 4.04 12.99
C TRP A 228 3.69 4.16 11.49
N THR A 229 4.97 4.10 11.14
CA THR A 229 5.41 3.81 9.77
C THR A 229 6.49 2.73 9.81
N VAL A 230 6.50 1.82 8.84
CA VAL A 230 7.52 0.77 8.73
C VAL A 230 7.98 0.60 7.29
N ASN A 231 9.26 0.26 7.13
CA ASN A 231 9.85 -0.27 5.91
C ASN A 231 11.14 -1.02 6.26
N GLY A 232 11.46 -2.12 5.58
CA GLY A 232 12.62 -2.94 5.87
C GLY A 232 12.69 -3.28 7.36
N GLN A 233 13.85 -3.14 7.99
CA GLN A 233 14.01 -3.37 9.44
C GLN A 233 13.84 -2.11 10.30
N VAL A 234 13.17 -1.08 9.77
CA VAL A 234 12.98 0.22 10.42
C VAL A 234 11.49 0.45 10.66
N GLY A 235 11.16 0.82 11.90
CA GLY A 235 9.87 1.40 12.25
C GLY A 235 10.05 2.77 12.90
N LEU A 236 9.16 3.71 12.63
CA LEU A 236 9.08 4.97 13.37
C LEU A 236 7.70 5.11 14.04
N LEU A 237 7.70 5.55 15.28
CA LEU A 237 6.49 5.85 16.06
C LEU A 237 6.40 7.35 16.33
N TRP A 238 5.34 7.99 15.84
CA TRP A 238 4.96 9.33 16.28
C TRP A 238 4.30 9.26 17.65
N THR A 239 4.81 10.05 18.60
CA THR A 239 4.31 10.11 19.98
C THR A 239 3.39 11.30 20.26
N GLY A 240 2.97 12.03 19.21
CA GLY A 240 2.32 13.33 19.34
C GLY A 240 3.29 14.50 19.42
N GLN A 241 4.59 14.24 19.59
CA GLN A 241 5.62 15.27 19.74
C GLN A 241 6.86 15.01 18.89
N GLU A 242 7.28 13.75 18.82
CA GLU A 242 8.52 13.34 18.15
C GLU A 242 8.34 11.99 17.46
N TRP A 243 9.24 11.70 16.53
CA TRP A 243 9.37 10.37 15.95
C TRP A 243 10.38 9.56 16.74
N GLN A 244 9.99 8.37 17.18
CA GLN A 244 10.87 7.44 17.85
C GLN A 244 11.28 6.33 16.89
N TYR A 245 12.58 6.12 16.75
CA TYR A 245 13.12 5.05 15.92
C TYR A 245 12.97 3.70 16.61
N HIS A 246 12.60 2.65 15.88
CA HIS A 246 12.54 1.28 16.36
C HIS A 246 13.14 0.34 15.34
N HIS A 247 14.01 -0.56 15.81
CA HIS A 247 14.52 -1.64 14.97
C HIS A 247 13.55 -2.83 14.99
N LEU A 248 13.22 -3.34 13.81
CA LEU A 248 12.34 -4.49 13.64
C LEU A 248 13.15 -5.79 13.59
N PRO A 249 12.67 -6.89 14.21
CA PRO A 249 13.38 -8.18 14.20
C PRO A 249 13.41 -8.87 12.83
N ALA A 250 12.57 -8.43 11.90
CA ALA A 250 12.51 -8.87 10.51
C ALA A 250 12.10 -7.68 9.62
N GLU A 251 12.13 -7.86 8.30
CA GLU A 251 11.63 -6.81 7.40
C GLU A 251 10.11 -6.71 7.43
N ALA A 252 9.61 -5.48 7.33
CA ALA A 252 8.20 -5.17 7.22
C ALA A 252 7.94 -4.20 6.07
N GLY A 253 6.81 -4.37 5.40
CA GLY A 253 6.31 -3.46 4.37
C GLY A 253 4.80 -3.26 4.39
N ALA A 254 4.11 -3.87 5.37
CA ALA A 254 2.71 -3.64 5.64
C ALA A 254 2.48 -3.65 7.15
N LEU A 255 1.52 -2.85 7.61
CA LEU A 255 1.19 -2.75 9.03
C LEU A 255 -0.30 -2.41 9.23
N SER A 256 -0.86 -2.93 10.32
CA SER A 256 -2.22 -2.59 10.73
C SER A 256 -2.28 -2.51 12.25
N SER A 257 -3.34 -1.86 12.72
CA SER A 257 -3.64 -1.74 14.12
C SER A 257 -5.13 -1.81 14.41
N GLU A 258 -5.46 -2.33 15.57
CA GLU A 258 -6.74 -2.13 16.25
C GLU A 258 -6.44 -1.77 17.70
N ASP A 259 -7.03 -0.66 18.17
CA ASP A 259 -6.67 -0.05 19.45
C ASP A 259 -5.14 0.16 19.57
N GLU A 260 -4.53 -0.43 20.60
CA GLU A 260 -3.10 -0.39 20.90
C GLU A 260 -2.31 -1.54 20.25
N GLN A 261 -3.00 -2.50 19.63
CA GLN A 261 -2.38 -3.68 19.04
C GLN A 261 -1.86 -3.32 17.66
N VAL A 262 -0.54 -3.40 17.47
CA VAL A 262 0.10 -3.12 16.19
C VAL A 262 0.78 -4.38 15.69
N TRP A 263 0.50 -4.72 14.44
CA TRP A 263 1.15 -5.81 13.74
C TRP A 263 1.79 -5.31 12.45
N ALA A 264 2.88 -5.95 12.08
CA ALA A 264 3.55 -5.72 10.81
C ALA A 264 3.92 -7.05 10.16
N VAL A 265 3.94 -7.06 8.83
CA VAL A 265 4.35 -8.20 8.02
C VAL A 265 5.28 -7.74 6.91
N THR A 266 6.00 -8.69 6.31
CA THR A 266 7.03 -8.44 5.29
C THR A 266 6.55 -7.58 4.12
N GLY A 267 5.27 -7.62 3.76
CA GLY A 267 4.75 -6.90 2.60
C GLY A 267 5.25 -7.53 1.30
N ASP A 268 5.42 -6.69 0.29
CA ASP A 268 5.84 -7.06 -1.07
C ASP A 268 7.37 -7.22 -1.24
N HIS A 269 8.13 -7.35 -0.15
CA HIS A 269 9.57 -7.65 -0.25
C HIS A 269 9.79 -9.10 -0.74
N ASP A 270 10.76 -9.31 -1.63
CA ASP A 270 11.15 -10.62 -2.18
C ASP A 270 11.90 -11.52 -1.17
N ARG A 271 11.49 -11.51 0.10
CA ARG A 271 12.14 -12.24 1.19
C ARG A 271 11.20 -13.21 1.88
N GLN A 272 11.74 -13.96 2.83
CA GLN A 272 10.98 -14.93 3.60
C GLN A 272 9.84 -14.23 4.37
N PRO A 273 8.58 -14.70 4.24
CA PRO A 273 7.46 -14.25 5.03
C PRO A 273 7.74 -14.18 6.53
N ALA A 274 7.48 -13.03 7.13
CA ALA A 274 7.57 -12.78 8.56
C ALA A 274 6.37 -11.97 9.04
N ALA A 275 6.00 -12.19 10.30
CA ALA A 275 5.02 -11.41 11.03
C ALA A 275 5.60 -10.97 12.38
N MET A 276 5.22 -9.80 12.85
CA MET A 276 5.68 -9.28 14.13
C MET A 276 4.59 -8.47 14.81
N ARG A 277 4.56 -8.53 16.14
CA ARG A 277 3.61 -7.83 17.00
C ARG A 277 4.36 -6.87 17.91
N TRP A 278 3.85 -5.65 18.06
CA TRP A 278 4.32 -4.71 19.06
C TRP A 278 3.78 -5.08 20.45
N GLU A 279 4.67 -5.28 21.42
CA GLU A 279 4.32 -5.62 22.80
C GLU A 279 5.33 -5.00 23.76
N GLN A 280 4.91 -4.50 24.93
CA GLN A 280 5.83 -4.11 26.02
C GLN A 280 6.99 -3.19 25.55
N ALA A 281 6.69 -2.23 24.68
CA ALA A 281 7.67 -1.34 24.06
C ALA A 281 8.75 -2.01 23.17
N GLY A 282 8.46 -3.20 22.62
CA GLY A 282 9.34 -3.92 21.70
C GLY A 282 8.57 -4.73 20.64
N TRP A 283 9.24 -5.08 19.56
CA TRP A 283 8.68 -5.94 18.52
C TRP A 283 9.00 -7.41 18.82
N ARG A 284 7.97 -8.25 18.91
CA ARG A 284 8.11 -9.71 18.96
C ARG A 284 7.93 -10.30 17.58
N LEU A 285 8.87 -11.14 17.14
CA LEU A 285 8.73 -11.96 15.95
C LEU A 285 7.73 -13.10 16.20
N ILE A 286 6.75 -13.23 15.32
CA ILE A 286 5.76 -14.30 15.30
C ILE A 286 6.04 -15.15 14.06
N GLY A 287 6.44 -16.41 14.28
CA GLY A 287 6.79 -17.31 13.21
C GLY A 287 5.61 -17.55 12.28
N VAL A 288 5.84 -17.41 10.98
CA VAL A 288 4.86 -17.67 9.92
C VAL A 288 5.07 -19.09 9.39
N PRO A 289 4.00 -19.88 9.16
CA PRO A 289 4.13 -21.19 8.53
C PRO A 289 4.76 -21.05 7.14
N VAL A 290 5.63 -21.99 6.78
CA VAL A 290 6.14 -22.05 5.40
C VAL A 290 4.97 -22.37 4.47
N LEU A 291 4.69 -21.47 3.54
CA LEU A 291 3.71 -21.67 2.48
C LEU A 291 4.31 -22.60 1.45
N GLU A 292 3.81 -23.83 1.37
CA GLU A 292 4.35 -24.79 0.40
C GLU A 292 4.04 -24.30 -1.01
N THR A 293 5.04 -24.38 -1.88
CA THR A 293 4.91 -24.18 -3.33
C THR A 293 5.30 -25.49 -4.01
N PRO A 294 4.74 -25.81 -5.20
CA PRO A 294 5.24 -26.94 -5.95
C PRO A 294 6.71 -26.69 -6.29
N ASP A 295 7.49 -27.77 -6.40
CA ASP A 295 8.93 -27.72 -6.63
C ASP A 295 9.23 -27.16 -8.03
N HIS A 296 9.41 -25.84 -8.10
CA HIS A 296 9.67 -25.07 -9.30
C HIS A 296 10.77 -24.05 -9.02
N ASP A 297 11.59 -23.78 -10.04
CA ASP A 297 12.79 -22.94 -9.94
C ASP A 297 12.53 -21.52 -9.44
N VAL A 298 11.34 -20.98 -9.72
CA VAL A 298 10.95 -19.64 -9.31
C VAL A 298 9.59 -19.71 -8.65
N SER A 299 9.60 -19.78 -7.32
CA SER A 299 8.40 -19.62 -6.50
C SER A 299 8.51 -18.39 -5.61
N ARG A 300 7.40 -17.69 -5.46
CA ARG A 300 7.27 -16.48 -4.65
C ARG A 300 6.16 -16.69 -3.64
N SER A 301 6.41 -16.28 -2.41
CA SER A 301 5.44 -16.26 -1.33
C SER A 301 5.46 -14.88 -0.71
N THR A 302 4.34 -14.17 -0.76
CA THR A 302 4.23 -12.78 -0.28
C THR A 302 3.12 -12.67 0.75
N LEU A 303 3.38 -11.93 1.82
CA LEU A 303 2.39 -11.52 2.81
C LEU A 303 2.16 -10.03 2.62
N ARG A 304 1.15 -9.68 1.83
CA ARG A 304 0.94 -8.32 1.35
C ARG A 304 0.37 -7.40 2.39
N ASP A 305 -0.49 -7.90 3.27
CA ASP A 305 -1.10 -7.09 4.31
C ASP A 305 -1.52 -7.89 5.55
N VAL A 306 -1.81 -7.17 6.62
CA VAL A 306 -2.25 -7.71 7.91
C VAL A 306 -3.49 -6.96 8.40
N VAL A 307 -4.46 -7.67 8.96
CA VAL A 307 -5.65 -7.11 9.60
C VAL A 307 -5.65 -7.55 11.05
N VAL A 308 -5.71 -6.57 11.95
CA VAL A 308 -5.84 -6.80 13.39
C VAL A 308 -7.32 -6.64 13.73
N ILE A 309 -7.96 -7.71 14.19
CA ILE A 309 -9.34 -7.68 14.68
C ILE A 309 -9.33 -7.60 16.21
N GLY A 310 -8.35 -8.24 16.83
CA GLY A 310 -8.11 -8.21 18.26
C GLY A 310 -6.72 -8.74 18.64
N PRO A 311 -6.39 -8.82 19.94
CA PRO A 311 -5.07 -9.24 20.41
C PRO A 311 -4.70 -10.67 20.00
N ASP A 312 -5.72 -11.52 19.86
CA ASP A 312 -5.63 -12.94 19.52
C ASP A 312 -6.44 -13.27 18.25
N ASP A 313 -6.78 -12.27 17.44
CA ASP A 313 -7.51 -12.46 16.18
C ASP A 313 -6.90 -11.56 15.11
N VAL A 314 -6.00 -12.16 14.32
CA VAL A 314 -5.21 -11.46 13.32
C VAL A 314 -5.21 -12.25 12.04
N TRP A 315 -5.47 -11.56 10.94
CA TRP A 315 -5.43 -12.13 9.61
C TRP A 315 -4.24 -11.56 8.84
N VAL A 316 -3.52 -12.41 8.13
CA VAL A 316 -2.49 -11.99 7.18
C VAL A 316 -2.90 -12.47 5.81
N VAL A 317 -2.86 -11.61 4.82
CA VAL A 317 -3.27 -11.93 3.46
C VAL A 317 -2.11 -11.77 2.48
N GLY A 318 -2.15 -12.51 1.38
CA GLY A 318 -1.18 -12.39 0.32
C GLY A 318 -1.38 -13.43 -0.76
N GLY A 319 -0.28 -14.00 -1.24
CA GLY A 319 -0.36 -15.08 -2.21
C GLY A 319 0.95 -15.81 -2.42
N VAL A 320 0.81 -16.98 -3.03
CA VAL A 320 1.91 -17.74 -3.60
C VAL A 320 1.80 -17.71 -5.11
N SER A 321 2.92 -17.62 -5.81
CA SER A 321 2.99 -17.81 -7.25
C SER A 321 4.24 -18.56 -7.66
N TRP A 322 4.20 -19.19 -8.83
CA TRP A 322 5.33 -19.92 -9.40
C TRP A 322 5.26 -19.93 -10.92
N LEU A 323 6.43 -19.97 -11.54
CA LEU A 323 6.55 -20.13 -12.99
C LEU A 323 6.51 -21.60 -13.37
N MET A 324 5.72 -21.91 -14.39
CA MET A 324 5.63 -23.24 -15.00
C MET A 324 6.73 -23.38 -16.04
N GLU A 325 7.63 -24.34 -15.81
CA GLU A 325 8.68 -24.64 -16.79
C GLU A 325 8.06 -25.15 -18.10
N HIS A 326 8.51 -24.62 -19.23
CA HIS A 326 8.07 -24.99 -20.58
C HIS A 326 6.59 -24.72 -20.93
N GLU A 327 5.82 -24.08 -20.05
CA GLU A 327 4.51 -23.53 -20.38
C GLU A 327 4.64 -22.01 -20.58
N TYR A 328 3.94 -21.48 -21.58
CA TYR A 328 3.97 -20.06 -21.92
C TYR A 328 2.56 -19.52 -22.09
N ASP A 329 2.37 -18.25 -21.80
CA ASP A 329 1.09 -17.57 -22.02
C ASP A 329 0.93 -17.05 -23.46
N ASP A 330 -0.16 -16.31 -23.69
CA ASP A 330 -0.50 -15.75 -25.02
C ASP A 330 0.54 -14.74 -25.53
N ASP A 331 1.31 -14.13 -24.63
CA ASP A 331 2.36 -13.14 -24.93
C ASP A 331 3.77 -13.79 -25.01
N ARG A 332 3.83 -15.13 -24.90
CA ARG A 332 5.04 -15.97 -24.92
C ARG A 332 5.97 -15.76 -23.72
N GLU A 333 5.42 -15.30 -22.60
CA GLU A 333 6.13 -15.26 -21.32
C GLU A 333 5.93 -16.58 -20.57
N PRO A 334 6.88 -17.00 -19.71
CA PRO A 334 6.70 -18.19 -18.89
C PRO A 334 5.39 -18.13 -18.12
N LEU A 335 4.59 -19.19 -18.21
CA LEU A 335 3.27 -19.21 -17.61
C LEU A 335 3.39 -19.14 -16.08
N GLU A 336 2.75 -18.15 -15.47
CA GLU A 336 2.68 -18.04 -14.02
C GLU A 336 1.38 -18.70 -13.52
N ARG A 337 1.47 -19.39 -12.38
CA ARG A 337 0.32 -19.88 -11.60
C ARG A 337 0.43 -19.38 -10.18
N GLY A 338 -0.71 -19.28 -9.49
CA GLY A 338 -0.70 -18.84 -8.10
C GLY A 338 -2.02 -18.99 -7.39
N ARG A 339 -1.98 -18.82 -6.07
CA ARG A 339 -3.16 -18.85 -5.19
C ARG A 339 -3.12 -17.67 -4.22
N PRO A 340 -4.26 -17.02 -3.94
CA PRO A 340 -4.35 -16.15 -2.79
C PRO A 340 -4.34 -17.00 -1.52
N VAL A 341 -3.78 -16.45 -0.44
CA VAL A 341 -3.71 -17.10 0.87
C VAL A 341 -4.15 -16.13 1.96
N ALA A 342 -4.89 -16.65 2.94
CA ALA A 342 -5.18 -15.96 4.19
C ALA A 342 -4.73 -16.84 5.38
N LEU A 343 -3.94 -16.26 6.28
CA LEU A 343 -3.45 -16.87 7.49
C LEU A 343 -4.18 -16.27 8.69
N HIS A 344 -4.77 -17.11 9.53
CA HIS A 344 -5.50 -16.67 10.72
C HIS A 344 -4.74 -17.04 11.99
N TRP A 345 -4.29 -16.05 12.75
CA TRP A 345 -3.68 -16.22 14.05
C TRP A 345 -4.73 -16.07 15.15
N ASN A 346 -4.87 -17.11 15.97
CA ASN A 346 -5.85 -17.18 17.07
C ASN A 346 -5.24 -16.86 18.47
N GLY A 347 -4.09 -16.17 18.50
CA GLY A 347 -3.32 -15.94 19.74
C GLY A 347 -2.26 -17.01 20.04
N ARG A 348 -2.34 -18.18 19.40
CA ARG A 348 -1.42 -19.31 19.68
C ARG A 348 -0.90 -20.02 18.44
N SER A 349 -1.73 -20.16 17.42
CA SER A 349 -1.44 -20.90 16.21
C SER A 349 -2.06 -20.23 15.00
N TRP A 350 -1.47 -20.48 13.84
CA TRP A 350 -1.98 -20.14 12.54
C TRP A 350 -2.94 -21.20 11.99
N THR A 351 -3.97 -20.77 11.28
CA THR A 351 -4.76 -21.58 10.36
C THR A 351 -4.56 -21.03 8.95
N CYS A 352 -4.42 -21.91 7.97
CA CYS A 352 -4.16 -21.52 6.58
C CYS A 352 -5.43 -21.73 5.74
N HIS A 353 -5.77 -20.71 4.96
CA HIS A 353 -6.91 -20.72 4.05
C HIS A 353 -6.43 -20.40 2.64
N TRP A 354 -6.58 -21.38 1.75
CA TRP A 354 -6.15 -21.24 0.36
C TRP A 354 -7.30 -20.87 -0.56
N GLY A 355 -7.07 -19.90 -1.43
CA GLY A 355 -8.01 -19.56 -2.49
C GLY A 355 -7.87 -20.40 -3.74
N PRO A 356 -8.70 -20.11 -4.75
CA PRO A 356 -8.69 -20.84 -6.03
C PRO A 356 -7.36 -20.67 -6.75
N LEU A 357 -6.95 -21.71 -7.47
CA LEU A 357 -5.78 -21.67 -8.36
C LEU A 357 -6.08 -20.75 -9.56
N GLY A 358 -5.24 -19.74 -9.73
CA GLY A 358 -5.22 -18.86 -10.89
C GLY A 358 -4.00 -19.11 -11.77
N SER A 359 -4.04 -18.57 -12.99
CA SER A 359 -2.93 -18.63 -13.95
C SER A 359 -2.91 -17.36 -14.80
N SER A 360 -1.76 -16.99 -15.35
CA SER A 360 -1.65 -15.95 -16.37
C SER A 360 -2.24 -16.36 -17.73
N LEU A 361 -2.65 -17.64 -17.90
CA LEU A 361 -3.26 -18.12 -19.13
C LEU A 361 -4.65 -17.50 -19.37
N GLY A 362 -4.83 -16.96 -20.57
CA GLY A 362 -6.11 -16.48 -21.08
C GLY A 362 -6.34 -15.00 -20.78
N ARG A 363 -6.52 -14.21 -21.85
CA ARG A 363 -6.72 -12.78 -21.69
C ARG A 363 -7.94 -12.43 -20.80
N PRO A 364 -7.78 -11.43 -19.94
CA PRO A 364 -6.51 -10.71 -19.73
C PRO A 364 -5.53 -11.47 -18.81
N ALA A 365 -4.22 -11.42 -19.14
CA ALA A 365 -3.12 -12.18 -18.53
C ALA A 365 -2.90 -11.94 -17.02
N TRP A 366 -3.53 -10.92 -16.43
CA TRP A 366 -3.53 -10.64 -14.99
C TRP A 366 -4.55 -11.48 -14.21
N ARG A 367 -4.68 -12.79 -14.49
CA ARG A 367 -5.70 -13.67 -13.88
C ARG A 367 -5.32 -14.33 -12.56
N ILE A 368 -4.06 -14.26 -12.16
CA ILE A 368 -3.67 -14.73 -10.83
C ILE A 368 -4.25 -13.75 -9.81
N THR A 369 -5.17 -14.25 -8.99
CA THR A 369 -5.67 -13.48 -7.86
C THR A 369 -4.71 -13.71 -6.70
N THR A 370 -3.93 -12.70 -6.35
CA THR A 370 -3.26 -12.61 -5.05
C THR A 370 -4.04 -11.62 -4.20
N PHE A 371 -4.03 -11.78 -2.88
CA PHE A 371 -4.60 -10.74 -2.03
C PHE A 371 -3.60 -9.60 -1.89
N GLY A 372 -4.09 -8.38 -2.12
CA GLY A 372 -3.37 -7.13 -1.91
C GLY A 372 -3.64 -6.59 -0.51
N GLN A 373 -4.26 -5.41 -0.45
CA GLN A 373 -4.61 -4.74 0.80
C GLN A 373 -5.83 -5.37 1.49
N ALA A 374 -5.89 -5.30 2.82
CA ALA A 374 -7.03 -5.74 3.61
C ALA A 374 -7.35 -4.77 4.75
N GLU A 375 -8.61 -4.73 5.16
CA GLU A 375 -9.11 -3.87 6.23
C GLU A 375 -10.13 -4.60 7.09
N PRO A 376 -10.19 -4.36 8.41
CA PRO A 376 -11.26 -4.93 9.23
C PRO A 376 -12.63 -4.38 8.78
N ASP A 377 -13.67 -5.21 8.86
CA ASP A 377 -15.04 -4.78 8.55
C ASP A 377 -15.76 -4.11 9.74
N GLY A 378 -15.09 -4.05 10.90
CA GLY A 378 -15.62 -3.51 12.15
C GLY A 378 -16.67 -4.39 12.85
N ARG A 379 -16.86 -5.63 12.39
CA ARG A 379 -17.80 -6.62 12.94
C ARG A 379 -17.15 -7.99 13.18
N GLY A 380 -15.82 -8.03 13.23
CA GLY A 380 -15.05 -9.28 13.42
C GLY A 380 -14.71 -10.00 12.12
N GLY A 381 -14.97 -9.38 10.97
CA GLY A 381 -14.56 -9.84 9.65
C GLY A 381 -13.53 -8.91 9.01
N LEU A 382 -13.28 -9.13 7.71
CA LEU A 382 -12.36 -8.30 6.94
C LEU A 382 -12.76 -8.20 5.46
N TRP A 383 -12.43 -7.05 4.86
CA TRP A 383 -12.43 -6.84 3.43
C TRP A 383 -11.02 -7.02 2.88
N VAL A 384 -10.89 -7.67 1.73
CA VAL A 384 -9.61 -7.92 1.08
C VAL A 384 -9.71 -7.57 -0.39
N LEU A 385 -8.79 -6.72 -0.85
CA LEU A 385 -8.63 -6.45 -2.27
C LEU A 385 -8.05 -7.69 -2.95
N GLY A 386 -8.82 -8.28 -3.86
CA GLY A 386 -8.35 -9.38 -4.70
C GLY A 386 -7.68 -8.82 -5.95
N ARG A 387 -8.49 -8.30 -6.89
CA ARG A 387 -7.98 -7.82 -8.16
C ARG A 387 -8.93 -6.84 -8.82
N GLY A 388 -8.42 -5.70 -9.27
CA GLY A 388 -9.18 -4.72 -10.05
C GLY A 388 -10.40 -4.24 -9.26
N ASP A 389 -11.59 -4.64 -9.70
CA ASP A 389 -12.88 -4.32 -9.07
C ASP A 389 -13.34 -5.37 -8.04
N LEU A 390 -12.62 -6.48 -7.88
CA LEU A 390 -13.02 -7.61 -7.05
C LEU A 390 -12.49 -7.47 -5.62
N VAL A 391 -13.43 -7.35 -4.68
CA VAL A 391 -13.16 -7.32 -3.23
C VAL A 391 -13.80 -8.55 -2.59
N TRP A 392 -13.05 -9.20 -1.70
CA TRP A 392 -13.49 -10.34 -0.92
C TRP A 392 -13.91 -9.87 0.47
N HIS A 393 -14.93 -10.49 1.06
CA HIS A 393 -15.40 -10.20 2.40
C HIS A 393 -15.48 -11.48 3.20
N LEU A 394 -14.75 -11.57 4.31
CA LEU A 394 -14.97 -12.57 5.33
C LEU A 394 -15.96 -11.99 6.35
N SER A 395 -17.10 -12.63 6.51
CA SER A 395 -18.11 -12.28 7.51
C SER A 395 -18.73 -13.55 8.07
N ASP A 396 -18.87 -13.64 9.39
CA ASP A 396 -19.42 -14.82 10.07
C ASP A 396 -18.76 -16.15 9.62
N GLY A 397 -17.44 -16.12 9.42
CA GLY A 397 -16.66 -17.29 8.98
C GLY A 397 -16.85 -17.70 7.52
N SER A 398 -17.61 -16.93 6.73
CA SER A 398 -17.89 -17.22 5.33
C SER A 398 -17.27 -16.15 4.41
N TRP A 399 -16.61 -16.59 3.35
CA TRP A 399 -16.11 -15.68 2.33
C TRP A 399 -17.16 -15.40 1.25
N THR A 400 -17.22 -14.15 0.81
CA THR A 400 -18.02 -13.70 -0.31
C THR A 400 -17.21 -12.80 -1.23
N ARG A 401 -17.64 -12.66 -2.48
CA ARG A 401 -17.01 -11.87 -3.53
C ARG A 401 -17.96 -10.77 -3.97
N HIS A 402 -17.47 -9.54 -3.94
CA HIS A 402 -18.19 -8.34 -4.33
C HIS A 402 -17.44 -7.62 -5.46
N ARG A 403 -18.19 -7.14 -6.44
CA ARG A 403 -17.67 -6.23 -7.46
C ARG A 403 -17.99 -4.80 -7.08
N VAL A 404 -17.01 -3.93 -7.14
CA VAL A 404 -17.21 -2.50 -6.91
C VAL A 404 -18.10 -1.92 -8.02
N PRO A 405 -19.17 -1.18 -7.68
CA PRO A 405 -20.11 -0.69 -8.68
C PRO A 405 -19.47 0.41 -9.55
N VAL A 406 -19.79 0.37 -10.84
CA VAL A 406 -19.34 1.34 -11.84
C VAL A 406 -20.47 1.70 -12.81
N PRO A 407 -20.43 2.89 -13.44
CA PRO A 407 -21.34 3.23 -14.53
C PRO A 407 -21.22 2.24 -15.70
N ALA A 408 -22.30 2.10 -16.47
CA ALA A 408 -22.30 1.19 -17.63
C ALA A 408 -21.22 1.57 -18.66
N GLY A 409 -20.43 0.59 -19.08
CA GLY A 409 -19.32 0.76 -20.03
C GLY A 409 -17.98 1.13 -19.40
N TYR A 410 -17.92 1.23 -18.07
CA TYR A 410 -16.68 1.44 -17.33
C TYR A 410 -16.24 0.16 -16.62
N ALA A 411 -14.95 0.07 -16.32
CA ALA A 411 -14.34 -0.89 -15.39
C ALA A 411 -13.78 -0.14 -14.18
N ALA A 412 -13.83 -0.74 -12.99
CA ALA A 412 -13.18 -0.20 -11.79
C ALA A 412 -11.79 -0.80 -11.61
N ALA A 413 -10.86 0.03 -11.15
CA ALA A 413 -9.62 -0.41 -10.52
C ALA A 413 -9.60 0.18 -9.11
N VAL A 414 -9.63 -0.69 -8.09
CA VAL A 414 -9.45 -0.29 -6.70
C VAL A 414 -7.97 -0.37 -6.37
N ASN A 415 -7.43 0.73 -5.87
CA ASN A 415 -6.00 0.84 -5.54
C ASN A 415 -5.76 0.71 -4.03
N SER A 416 -6.68 1.20 -3.20
CA SER A 416 -6.52 1.15 -1.75
C SER A 416 -7.84 1.06 -0.99
N LEU A 417 -7.78 0.43 0.19
CA LEU A 417 -8.85 0.29 1.17
C LEU A 417 -8.50 1.06 2.45
N ALA A 418 -9.50 1.49 3.22
CA ALA A 418 -9.27 2.00 4.57
C ALA A 418 -10.55 1.91 5.40
N ARG A 419 -10.47 1.32 6.58
CA ARG A 419 -11.57 1.37 7.55
C ARG A 419 -11.58 2.71 8.28
N ARG A 420 -12.77 3.26 8.53
CA ARG A 420 -12.95 4.32 9.53
C ARG A 420 -12.88 3.74 10.95
N PRO A 421 -11.89 4.11 11.77
CA PRO A 421 -11.73 3.59 13.13
C PRO A 421 -13.01 3.70 13.97
N GLY A 422 -13.31 2.67 14.77
CA GLY A 422 -14.48 2.62 15.64
C GLY A 422 -15.82 2.41 14.92
N THR A 423 -15.83 2.15 13.60
CA THR A 423 -17.06 1.93 12.83
C THR A 423 -16.97 0.65 11.98
N SER A 424 -18.05 0.33 11.25
CA SER A 424 -18.05 -0.71 10.20
C SER A 424 -17.93 -0.14 8.78
N GLN A 425 -17.60 1.16 8.65
CA GLN A 425 -17.43 1.80 7.35
C GLN A 425 -16.04 1.51 6.80
N VAL A 426 -15.99 0.97 5.59
CA VAL A 426 -14.76 0.78 4.83
C VAL A 426 -14.87 1.56 3.54
N TYR A 427 -13.84 2.34 3.25
CA TYR A 427 -13.70 3.14 2.05
C TYR A 427 -12.74 2.46 1.08
N ALA A 428 -12.97 2.69 -0.20
CA ALA A 428 -12.08 2.27 -1.27
C ALA A 428 -11.86 3.45 -2.21
N VAL A 429 -10.65 3.59 -2.71
CA VAL A 429 -10.31 4.57 -3.75
C VAL A 429 -9.60 3.91 -4.92
N GLY A 430 -9.62 4.57 -6.05
CA GLY A 430 -9.04 4.08 -7.29
C GLY A 430 -9.51 4.90 -8.48
N SER A 431 -9.78 4.21 -9.58
CA SER A 431 -10.32 4.83 -10.79
C SER A 431 -11.43 4.03 -11.43
N VAL A 432 -12.25 4.72 -12.23
CA VAL A 432 -13.13 4.10 -13.23
C VAL A 432 -12.62 4.44 -14.61
N THR A 433 -12.54 3.43 -15.46
CA THR A 433 -11.94 3.52 -16.78
C THR A 433 -12.95 3.15 -17.85
N LEU A 434 -13.16 4.02 -18.84
CA LEU A 434 -14.05 3.73 -19.95
C LEU A 434 -13.36 2.76 -20.92
N GLU A 435 -13.87 1.53 -21.06
CA GLU A 435 -13.34 0.53 -22.00
C GLU A 435 -13.73 0.89 -23.45
N LYS A 436 -13.12 1.92 -24.07
CA LYS A 436 -13.41 2.27 -25.48
C LYS A 436 -12.27 2.89 -26.30
N ARG A 437 -11.94 2.18 -27.38
CA ARG A 437 -11.73 2.56 -28.82
C ARG A 437 -10.88 3.80 -29.20
N GLY A 438 -10.15 4.41 -28.28
CA GLY A 438 -9.11 5.41 -28.57
C GLY A 438 -7.69 4.83 -28.50
N ALA A 439 -6.68 5.69 -28.58
CA ALA A 439 -5.28 5.31 -28.33
C ALA A 439 -4.97 5.12 -26.83
N PHE A 440 -5.77 5.73 -25.94
CA PHE A 440 -5.61 5.66 -24.48
C PHE A 440 -6.95 5.49 -23.79
N ASP A 441 -6.94 4.73 -22.70
CA ASP A 441 -8.06 4.64 -21.80
C ASP A 441 -8.23 5.95 -21.00
N VAL A 442 -9.48 6.32 -20.71
CA VAL A 442 -9.79 7.52 -19.89
C VAL A 442 -10.11 7.05 -18.48
N SER A 443 -9.25 7.42 -17.52
CA SER A 443 -9.44 7.12 -16.10
C SER A 443 -10.05 8.33 -15.37
N HIS A 444 -10.95 8.07 -14.43
CA HIS A 444 -11.51 9.06 -13.52
C HIS A 444 -11.38 8.56 -12.09
N ALA A 445 -10.86 9.38 -11.18
CA ALA A 445 -10.71 9.00 -9.79
C ALA A 445 -12.09 8.71 -9.17
N ALA A 446 -12.16 7.73 -8.27
CA ALA A 446 -13.42 7.31 -7.68
C ALA A 446 -13.26 6.94 -6.21
N LEU A 447 -14.34 7.17 -5.45
CA LEU A 447 -14.47 6.81 -4.04
C LEU A 447 -15.71 5.94 -3.87
N TRP A 448 -15.54 4.81 -3.19
CA TRP A 448 -16.60 3.90 -2.81
C TRP A 448 -16.61 3.68 -1.30
N ARG A 449 -17.75 3.18 -0.80
CA ARG A 449 -17.91 2.81 0.61
C ARG A 449 -18.79 1.57 0.77
N ALA A 450 -18.41 0.71 1.69
CA ALA A 450 -19.25 -0.33 2.30
C ALA A 450 -19.48 -0.01 3.79
N GLY A 451 -20.54 -0.56 4.39
CA GLY A 451 -20.87 -0.38 5.81
C GLY A 451 -21.99 0.60 6.11
#